data_AF-A0A2S9QIH4-F1
#
_entry.id   AF-A0A2S9QIH4-F1
#
_cell.length_a   1.000
_cell.length_b   1.000
_cell.length_c   1.000
_cell.angle_alpha   90.00
_cell.angle_beta   90.00
_cell.angle_gamma   90.00
#
_symmetry.space_group_name_H-M   'P 1'
#
loop_
_entity.id
_entity.type
_entity.pdbx_description
1 polymer ?
#
loop_
_entity_poly.entity_id
_entity_poly.type
_entity_poly.pdbx_seq_one_letter_code
_entity_poly.pdbx_strand_id
1 'polypeptide(L)'
;MQEAQKTTFQPEGTRTKANIPIFCAFERSFDRHPIEVNVTRICYIEGNDCDSSTLYFDVEHFVVVHGKPEQIRAQIETRVSQLLNLRTPQASDLA
;
A
#
# COMPACT_ATOMS: atom_id res chain seq x y z
N MET A 1 -42.42 23.19 -23.00
CA MET A 1 -41.43 22.13 -22.73
C MET A 1 -40.59 22.61 -21.55
N GLN A 2 -40.65 21.93 -20.41
CA GLN A 2 -39.90 22.27 -19.19
C GLN A 2 -38.68 21.35 -19.11
N GLU A 3 -37.48 21.93 -19.11
CA GLU A 3 -36.25 21.17 -18.90
C GLU A 3 -36.00 21.03 -17.40
N ALA A 4 -35.95 19.79 -16.93
CA ALA A 4 -35.63 19.46 -15.55
C ALA A 4 -34.16 19.75 -15.26
N GLN A 5 -33.90 20.60 -14.26
CA GLN A 5 -32.58 20.87 -13.72
C GLN A 5 -31.98 19.58 -13.14
N LYS A 6 -30.86 19.13 -13.73
CA LYS A 6 -30.09 17.99 -13.23
C LYS A 6 -29.18 18.49 -12.11
N THR A 7 -29.60 18.27 -10.86
CA THR A 7 -28.82 18.59 -9.66
C THR A 7 -27.54 17.76 -9.65
N THR A 8 -26.39 18.41 -9.84
CA THR A 8 -25.07 17.79 -9.67
C THR A 8 -24.83 17.56 -8.18
N PHE A 9 -24.87 16.30 -7.75
CA PHE A 9 -24.33 15.91 -6.45
C PHE A 9 -22.80 16.03 -6.50
N GLN A 10 -22.24 17.02 -5.79
CA GLN A 10 -20.84 16.97 -5.39
C GLN A 10 -20.80 16.27 -4.02
N PRO A 11 -20.09 15.15 -3.84
CA PRO A 11 -19.81 14.67 -2.51
C PRO A 11 -18.77 15.61 -1.88
N GLU A 12 -19.24 16.55 -1.07
CA GLU A 12 -18.38 17.20 -0.08
C GLU A 12 -17.91 16.17 0.95
N GLY A 13 -16.62 16.25 1.32
CA GLY A 13 -16.16 15.75 2.60
C GLY A 13 -15.59 14.33 2.60
N THR A 14 -14.32 14.21 2.23
CA THR A 14 -13.35 13.62 3.16
C THR A 14 -11.99 14.20 2.84
N ARG A 15 -11.45 14.97 3.78
CA ARG A 15 -10.03 15.36 3.78
C ARG A 15 -9.27 14.04 3.75
N THR A 16 -8.79 13.62 2.59
CA THR A 16 -7.97 12.42 2.42
C THR A 16 -6.87 12.52 3.46
N LYS A 17 -6.82 11.58 4.42
CA LYS A 17 -5.60 11.32 5.18
C LYS A 17 -4.47 11.41 4.16
N ALA A 18 -3.52 12.33 4.36
CA ALA A 18 -2.35 12.41 3.49
C ALA A 18 -1.87 10.97 3.28
N ASN A 19 -1.86 10.51 2.03
CA ASN A 19 -1.54 9.13 1.69
C ASN A 19 -0.04 8.98 1.88
N ILE A 20 0.39 8.90 3.15
CA ILE A 20 1.79 8.90 3.52
C ILE A 20 2.38 7.61 2.98
N PRO A 21 3.39 7.68 2.11
CA PRO A 21 3.95 6.49 1.50
C PRO A 21 4.51 5.58 2.60
N ILE A 22 4.18 4.30 2.50
CA ILE A 22 4.68 3.26 3.40
C ILE A 22 5.68 2.44 2.58
N PHE A 23 6.92 2.39 3.05
CA PHE A 23 7.97 1.62 2.42
C PHE A 23 8.22 0.32 3.20
N CYS A 24 8.23 -0.80 2.47
CA CYS A 24 8.64 -2.11 2.96
C CYS A 24 9.87 -2.58 2.16
N ALA A 25 10.83 -3.19 2.86
CA ALA A 25 11.98 -3.80 2.23
C ALA A 25 11.65 -5.23 1.79
N PHE A 26 11.98 -5.59 0.55
CA PHE A 26 11.85 -6.95 0.03
C PHE A 26 13.15 -7.35 -0.67
N GLU A 27 13.36 -8.64 -0.88
CA GLU A 27 14.42 -9.14 -1.75
C GLU A 27 13.88 -9.37 -3.16
N ARG A 28 14.58 -8.90 -4.19
CA ARG A 28 14.25 -9.26 -5.58
C ARG A 28 14.37 -10.76 -5.77
N SER A 29 13.43 -11.35 -6.50
CA SER A 29 13.42 -12.81 -6.67
C SER A 29 14.63 -13.32 -7.46
N PHE A 30 15.15 -12.55 -8.42
CA PHE A 30 16.21 -12.99 -9.33
C PHE A 30 17.60 -13.04 -8.66
N ASP A 31 17.96 -12.04 -7.87
CA ASP A 31 19.31 -11.86 -7.34
C ASP A 31 19.36 -11.66 -5.82
N ARG A 32 18.23 -11.78 -5.14
CA ARG A 32 18.08 -11.52 -3.69
C ARG A 32 18.51 -10.13 -3.24
N HIS A 33 18.66 -9.18 -4.16
CA HIS A 33 19.05 -7.82 -3.81
C HIS A 33 17.92 -7.12 -3.02
N PRO A 34 18.22 -6.46 -1.88
CA PRO A 34 17.21 -5.74 -1.12
C PRO A 34 16.74 -4.51 -1.90
N ILE A 35 15.42 -4.29 -1.89
CA ILE A 35 14.76 -3.13 -2.51
C ILE A 35 13.72 -2.57 -1.56
N GLU A 36 13.53 -1.26 -1.60
CA GLU A 36 12.43 -0.60 -0.90
C GLU A 36 11.26 -0.35 -1.85
N VAL A 37 10.07 -0.82 -1.47
CA VAL A 37 8.85 -0.71 -2.26
C VAL A 37 7.84 0.16 -1.53
N ASN A 38 7.28 1.13 -2.24
CA ASN A 38 6.12 1.88 -1.73
C ASN A 38 4.85 1.01 -1.83
N VAL A 39 4.46 0.40 -0.72
CA VAL A 39 3.35 -0.57 -0.68
C VAL A 39 1.98 0.09 -0.75
N THR A 40 1.88 1.41 -0.58
CA THR A 40 0.63 2.16 -0.78
C THR A 40 0.21 2.25 -2.25
N ARG A 41 1.12 1.93 -3.16
CA ARG A 41 0.90 1.96 -4.62
C ARG A 41 0.68 0.59 -5.24
N ILE A 42 0.76 -0.49 -4.46
CA ILE A 42 0.54 -1.84 -4.98
C ILE A 42 -0.95 -2.00 -5.28
N CYS A 43 -1.29 -2.41 -6.49
CA CYS A 43 -2.65 -2.73 -6.91
C CYS A 43 -3.05 -4.14 -6.48
N TYR A 44 -2.20 -5.14 -6.75
CA TYR A 44 -2.42 -6.52 -6.34
C TYR A 44 -1.09 -7.29 -6.29
N ILE A 45 -1.14 -8.47 -5.65
CA ILE A 45 -0.01 -9.40 -5.50
C ILE A 45 -0.40 -10.69 -6.23
N GLU A 46 0.45 -11.13 -7.15
CA GLU A 46 0.30 -12.41 -7.86
C GLU A 46 1.36 -13.39 -7.36
N GLY A 47 0.97 -14.61 -7.02
CA GLY A 47 1.90 -15.66 -6.61
C GLY A 47 2.44 -16.43 -7.82
N ASN A 48 3.74 -16.72 -7.81
CA ASN A 48 4.41 -17.51 -8.85
C ASN A 48 4.80 -18.92 -8.34
N ASP A 49 5.14 -19.82 -9.26
CA ASP A 49 5.43 -21.24 -8.97
C ASP A 49 6.67 -21.47 -8.08
N CYS A 50 7.63 -20.55 -8.06
CA CYS A 50 8.94 -20.72 -7.40
C CYS A 50 9.16 -19.74 -6.23
N ASP A 51 8.36 -19.86 -5.16
CA ASP A 51 8.50 -19.05 -3.93
C ASP A 51 8.73 -17.55 -4.15
N SER A 52 8.06 -17.00 -5.16
CA SER A 52 8.11 -15.59 -5.48
C SER A 52 6.72 -15.06 -5.74
N SER A 53 6.60 -13.74 -5.63
CA SER A 53 5.38 -13.01 -5.93
C SER A 53 5.71 -11.79 -6.77
N THR A 54 4.79 -11.42 -7.64
CA THR A 54 4.86 -10.21 -8.44
C THR A 54 4.01 -9.13 -7.79
N LEU A 55 4.61 -7.98 -7.51
CA LEU A 55 3.93 -6.79 -6.98
C LEU A 55 3.64 -5.86 -8.15
N TYR A 56 2.36 -5.70 -8.52
CA TYR A 56 1.95 -4.82 -9.61
C TYR A 56 1.58 -3.43 -9.08
N PHE A 57 2.17 -2.39 -9.67
CA PHE A 57 1.80 -0.99 -9.43
C PHE A 57 0.87 -0.45 -10.52
N ASP A 58 0.95 -1.05 -11.72
CA ASP A 58 0.01 -0.97 -12.83
C ASP A 58 0.28 -2.15 -13.80
N VAL A 59 -0.27 -2.09 -15.02
CA VAL A 59 -0.17 -3.16 -16.03
C VAL A 59 1.26 -3.37 -16.55
N GLU A 60 2.09 -2.31 -16.59
CA GLU A 60 3.44 -2.34 -17.15
C GLU A 60 4.53 -2.25 -16.08
N HIS A 61 4.19 -1.72 -14.90
CA HIS A 61 5.13 -1.55 -13.79
C HIS A 61 4.88 -2.58 -12.70
N PHE A 62 5.84 -3.51 -12.58
CA PHE A 62 5.84 -4.51 -11.53
C PHE A 62 7.26 -4.80 -11.04
N VAL A 63 7.34 -5.47 -9.89
CA VAL A 63 8.59 -6.05 -9.39
C VAL A 63 8.33 -7.46 -8.88
N VAL A 64 9.27 -8.37 -9.16
CA VAL A 64 9.20 -9.75 -8.67
C VAL A 64 10.06 -9.88 -7.42
N VAL A 65 9.44 -10.25 -6.31
CA VAL A 65 10.07 -10.37 -5.00
C VAL A 65 10.06 -11.81 -4.51
N HIS A 66 11.01 -12.14 -3.65
CA HIS A 66 11.02 -13.41 -2.94
C HIS A 66 9.90 -13.48 -1.88
N GLY A 67 9.24 -14.61 -1.78
CA GLY A 67 8.17 -14.89 -0.83
C GLY A 67 6.82 -15.13 -1.51
N LYS A 68 5.97 -15.93 -0.86
CA LYS A 68 4.58 -16.17 -1.27
C LYS A 68 3.67 -14.99 -0.88
N PRO A 69 2.52 -14.80 -1.55
CA PRO A 69 1.66 -13.64 -1.31
C PRO A 69 1.26 -13.43 0.16
N GLU A 70 1.05 -14.51 0.90
CA GLU A 70 0.68 -14.49 2.32
C GLU A 70 1.81 -13.94 3.19
N GLN A 71 3.06 -14.29 2.87
CA GLN A 71 4.25 -13.80 3.57
C GLN A 71 4.46 -12.31 3.30
N ILE A 72 4.34 -11.91 2.03
CA ILE A 72 4.43 -10.50 1.63
C ILE A 72 3.35 -9.67 2.34
N ARG A 73 2.11 -10.16 2.34
CA ARG A 73 1.00 -9.50 3.03
C ARG A 73 1.27 -9.35 4.52
N ALA A 74 1.68 -10.40 5.20
CA ALA A 74 1.98 -10.36 6.64
C ALA A 74 3.10 -9.36 6.97
N GLN A 75 4.12 -9.27 6.10
CA GLN A 75 5.20 -8.31 6.24
C GLN A 75 4.70 -6.86 6.09
N ILE A 76 3.84 -6.59 5.11
CA ILE A 76 3.20 -5.29 4.92
C ILE A 76 2.35 -4.92 6.13
N GLU A 77 1.47 -5.82 6.58
CA GLU A 77 0.59 -5.59 7.73
C GLU A 77 1.38 -5.30 9.01
N THR A 78 2.47 -6.01 9.23
CA THR A 78 3.39 -5.78 10.35
C THR A 78 4.01 -4.38 10.26
N ARG A 79 4.50 -3.98 9.08
CA ARG A 79 5.10 -2.66 8.87
C ARG A 79 4.10 -1.53 9.06
N VAL A 80 2.89 -1.69 8.53
CA VAL A 80 1.79 -0.72 8.71
C VAL A 80 1.46 -0.58 10.20
N SER A 81 1.32 -1.70 10.90
CA SER A 81 1.01 -1.70 12.34
C SER A 81 2.07 -0.98 13.17
N GLN A 82 3.35 -1.22 12.88
CA GLN A 82 4.46 -0.51 13.53
C GLN A 82 4.37 1.01 13.31
N LEU A 83 4.11 1.45 12.08
CA LEU A 83 4.01 2.88 11.76
C LEU A 83 2.80 3.56 12.39
N LEU A 84 1.67 2.85 12.52
CA LEU A 84 0.49 3.37 13.18
C LEU A 84 0.68 3.48 14.70
N ASN A 85 1.32 2.49 15.32
CA ASN A 85 1.62 2.52 16.75
C ASN A 85 2.59 3.64 17.12
N LEU A 86 3.57 3.93 16.26
CA LEU A 86 4.51 5.06 16.42
C LEU A 86 3.84 6.45 16.29
N ARG A 87 2.63 6.53 15.74
CA ARG A 87 1.89 7.79 15.56
C ARG A 87 0.88 8.09 16.68
N THR A 88 0.76 7.21 17.66
CA THR A 88 0.00 7.52 18.87
C THR A 88 0.86 8.46 19.71
N PRO A 89 0.48 9.72 19.93
CA PRO A 89 1.17 10.55 20.91
C PRO A 89 1.11 9.82 22.25
N GLN A 90 2.24 9.66 22.94
CA GLN A 90 2.17 9.27 24.34
C GLN A 90 1.47 10.41 25.08
N ALA A 91 0.52 10.07 25.95
CA ALA A 91 -0.20 11.05 26.78
C ALA A 91 0.72 11.90 27.68
N SER A 92 2.02 11.61 27.72
CA SER A 92 3.07 12.39 28.39
C SER A 92 3.52 13.64 27.64
N ASP A 93 3.19 13.80 26.35
CA ASP A 93 3.59 14.99 25.55
C ASP A 93 2.55 16.14 25.64
N LEU A 94 1.54 16.00 26.50
CA LEU A 94 0.49 17.00 26.77
C LEU A 94 0.55 17.55 28.21
N ALA A 95 1.65 17.31 28.93
CA ALA A 95 1.88 17.81 30.29
C ALA A 95 2.81 19.02 30.31
#